data_AF-A0A7W8W718-F1
#
_entry.id   AF-A0A7W8W718-F1
#
_cell.length_a   1.000
_cell.length_b   1.000
_cell.length_c   1.000
_cell.angle_alpha   90.00
_cell.angle_beta   90.00
_cell.angle_gamma   90.00
#
_symmetry.space_group_name_H-M   'P 1'
#
loop_
_entity.id
_entity.type
_entity.pdbx_description
1 polymer ?
#
loop_
_entity_poly.entity_id
_entity_poly.type
_entity_poly.pdbx_seq_one_letter_code
_entity_poly.pdbx_strand_id
1 'polypeptide(L)' 'MLQTSALCWTVDFQCDRVTCGHTYRTELTMQPAAPVQKVARRDTLQLFDDLPLAESVQVGDSPRGNGDNDG' A
#
# COMPACT_ATOMS: atom_id res chain seq x y z
N MET A 1 -11.10 -17.92 5.14
CA MET A 1 -10.78 -18.90 4.07
C MET A 1 -10.47 -20.23 4.74
N LEU A 2 -11.08 -21.32 4.30
CA LEU A 2 -10.88 -22.66 4.82
C LEU A 2 -10.37 -23.56 3.69
N GLN A 3 -9.26 -24.26 3.91
CA GLN A 3 -8.74 -25.22 2.94
C GLN A 3 -9.46 -26.56 3.10
N THR A 4 -9.97 -27.11 2.00
CA THR A 4 -10.65 -28.42 2.00
C THR A 4 -9.79 -29.51 1.37
N SER A 5 -8.89 -29.17 0.45
CA SER A 5 -7.86 -30.06 -0.09
C SER A 5 -6.62 -29.26 -0.52
N ALA A 6 -5.56 -29.92 -1.02
CA ALA A 6 -4.37 -29.23 -1.51
C ALA A 6 -4.65 -28.17 -2.59
N LEU A 7 -5.73 -28.34 -3.37
CA LEU A 7 -6.11 -27.47 -4.48
C LEU A 7 -7.54 -26.92 -4.37
N CYS A 8 -8.20 -27.11 -3.23
CA CYS A 8 -9.59 -26.67 -3.02
C CYS A 8 -9.72 -25.85 -1.74
N TRP A 9 -10.45 -24.74 -1.85
CA TRP A 9 -10.70 -23.81 -0.76
C TRP A 9 -12.14 -23.32 -0.76
N THR A 10 -12.67 -23.07 0.43
CA THR A 10 -13.86 -22.26 0.63
C THR A 10 -13.43 -20.84 1.00
N VAL A 11 -13.90 -19.87 0.22
CA VAL A 11 -13.56 -18.46 0.37
C VAL A 11 -14.80 -17.67 0.75
N ASP A 12 -14.68 -16.89 1.82
CA ASP A 12 -15.65 -15.86 2.17
C ASP A 12 -15.05 -14.52 1.74
N PHE A 13 -15.79 -13.75 0.94
CA PHE A 13 -15.39 -12.42 0.51
C PHE A 13 -16.53 -11.42 0.70
N GLN A 14 -16.18 -10.18 1.02
CA GLN A 14 -17.15 -9.13 1.27
C GLN A 14 -17.08 -8.09 0.14
N CYS A 15 -18.23 -7.67 -0.38
CA CYS A 15 -18.27 -6.47 -1.18
C CYS A 15 -17.86 -5.27 -0.33
N ASP A 16 -17.18 -4.29 -0.93
CA ASP A 16 -16.89 -3.07 -0.22
C ASP A 16 -18.19 -2.36 0.23
N ARG A 17 -18.04 -1.39 1.14
CA ARG A 17 -19.17 -0.63 1.67
C ARG A 17 -19.82 0.30 0.64
N VAL A 18 -19.23 0.45 -0.54
CA VAL A 18 -19.78 1.31 -1.61
C VAL A 18 -20.82 0.54 -2.42
N THR A 19 -20.61 -0.77 -2.59
CA THR A 19 -21.43 -1.56 -3.50
C THR A 19 -22.68 -2.15 -2.83
N CYS A 20 -22.51 -2.92 -1.75
CA CYS A 20 -23.66 -3.56 -1.06
C CYS A 20 -23.38 -4.12 0.34
N GLY A 21 -22.13 -4.18 0.80
CA GLY A 21 -21.78 -4.67 2.15
C GLY A 21 -22.07 -6.15 2.43
N HIS A 22 -22.55 -6.91 1.45
CA HIS A 22 -22.85 -8.33 1.59
C HIS A 22 -21.58 -9.19 1.67
N THR A 23 -21.69 -10.29 2.40
CA THR A 23 -20.69 -11.35 2.46
C THR A 23 -21.14 -12.51 1.57
N TYR A 24 -20.26 -12.96 0.70
CA TYR A 24 -20.47 -14.08 -0.20
C TYR A 24 -19.53 -15.22 0.16
N ARG A 25 -20.00 -16.45 -0.08
CA ARG A 25 -19.21 -17.68 0.07
C ARG A 25 -19.14 -18.40 -1.26
N THR A 26 -17.96 -18.89 -1.60
CA THR A 26 -17.74 -19.67 -2.82
C THR A 26 -16.68 -20.75 -2.62
N GLU A 27 -16.69 -21.74 -3.51
CA GLU A 27 -15.68 -22.78 -3.59
C GLU A 27 -14.72 -22.46 -4.75
N LEU A 28 -13.42 -22.49 -4.44
CA LEU A 28 -12.34 -22.24 -5.37
C LEU A 28 -11.52 -23.52 -5.55
N THR A 29 -11.43 -23.99 -6.78
CA THR A 29 -10.53 -25.08 -7.18
C THR A 29 -9.42 -24.51 -8.05
N MET A 30 -8.17 -24.69 -7.66
CA MET A 30 -7.01 -24.25 -8.45
C MET A 30 -6.52 -25.37 -9.37
N GLN A 31 -6.22 -25.00 -10.61
CA GLN A 31 -5.53 -25.86 -11.56
C GLN A 31 -4.12 -25.30 -11.78
N PRO A 32 -3.05 -25.98 -11.30
CA PRO A 32 -1.68 -25.50 -11.49
C PRO A 32 -1.35 -25.38 -12.97
N ALA A 33 -0.86 -24.21 -13.36
CA ALA A 33 -0.25 -24.01 -14.67
C ALA A 33 1.18 -24.61 -14.70
N ALA A 34 1.88 -24.39 -15.81
CA ALA A 34 3.30 -24.75 -15.90
C ALA A 34 4.11 -24.09 -14.76
N PRO A 35 5.21 -24.74 -14.30
CA PRO A 35 6.07 -24.17 -13.26
C PRO A 35 6.54 -22.76 -13.63
N VAL A 36 6.49 -21.84 -12.65
CA VAL A 36 6.99 -20.48 -12.84
C VAL A 36 8.49 -20.54 -13.17
N GLN A 37 8.87 -20.05 -14.35
CA GLN A 37 10.27 -19.93 -14.73
C GLN A 37 10.94 -18.87 -13.85
N LYS A 38 12.00 -19.28 -13.15
CA LYS A 38 12.83 -18.33 -12.38
C LYS A 38 13.60 -17.46 -13.36
N VAL A 39 13.22 -16.20 -13.46
CA VAL A 39 14.03 -15.19 -14.16
C VAL A 39 15.22 -14.84 -13.28
N ALA A 40 16.39 -14.63 -13.89
CA ALA A 40 17.56 -14.13 -13.16
C ALA A 40 17.17 -12.85 -12.40
N ARG A 41 17.51 -12.80 -11.11
CA ARG A 41 17.30 -11.63 -10.26
C ARG A 41 18.01 -10.44 -10.90
N ARG A 42 17.27 -9.38 -11.25
CA ARG A 42 17.88 -8.10 -11.64
C ARG A 42 18.39 -7.44 -10.35
N ASP A 43 19.70 -7.23 -10.25
CA ASP A 43 20.35 -6.60 -9.09
C ASP A 43 20.20 -5.06 -9.06
N THR A 44 19.12 -4.50 -9.59
CA THR A 44 18.98 -3.04 -9.61
C THR A 44 17.52 -2.63 -9.43
N LEU A 45 17.16 -2.32 -8.17
CA LEU A 45 16.10 -1.39 -7.83
C LEU A 45 16.72 -0.12 -7.25
N GLN A 46 17.60 0.53 -8.01
CA GLN A 46 18.02 1.89 -7.74
C GLN A 46 16.95 2.84 -8.30
N LEU A 47 15.80 2.91 -7.63
CA LEU A 47 14.70 3.80 -8.02
C LEU A 47 14.76 5.16 -7.29
N PHE A 48 15.62 5.33 -6.29
CA PHE A 48 15.57 6.49 -5.39
C PHE A 48 16.90 7.23 -5.15
N ASP A 49 17.97 6.94 -5.91
CA ASP A 49 19.30 7.54 -5.64
C ASP A 49 19.54 8.93 -6.28
N ASP A 50 18.59 9.48 -7.07
CA ASP A 50 18.81 10.74 -7.81
C ASP A 50 17.66 11.76 -7.66
N LEU A 51 17.16 11.94 -6.44
CA LEU A 51 16.37 13.13 -6.12
C LEU A 51 17.19 14.00 -5.15
N PRO A 52 17.58 15.23 -5.52
CA PRO A 52 18.21 16.13 -4.56
C PRO A 52 17.25 16.32 -3.39
N LEU A 53 17.72 16.06 -2.16
CA LEU A 53 17.02 16.43 -0.95
C LEU A 53 16.77 17.94 -1.03
N ALA A 54 15.54 18.32 -1.37
CA ALA A 54 15.09 19.69 -1.18
C ALA A 54 15.30 20.02 0.30
N GLU A 55 16.18 20.99 0.51
CA GLU A 55 16.71 21.43 1.78
C GLU A 55 15.59 21.70 2.82
N SER A 56 15.78 21.10 3.99
CA SER A 56 15.39 21.57 5.33
C SER A 56 14.23 22.58 5.43
N VAL A 57 13.06 22.09 5.88
CA VAL A 57 12.04 22.94 6.53
C VAL A 57 12.64 23.47 7.85
N GLN A 58 12.97 24.76 7.87
CA GLN A 58 13.36 25.42 9.12
C GLN A 58 12.12 25.64 9.99
N VAL A 59 11.99 24.84 11.05
CA VAL A 59 11.15 25.16 12.19
C VAL A 59 11.86 26.27 12.97
N GLY A 60 11.53 27.52 12.65
CA GLY A 60 11.98 28.71 13.36
C GLY A 60 10.82 29.33 14.13
N ASP A 61 10.74 29.00 15.42
CA ASP A 61 9.95 29.71 16.42
C ASP A 61 10.44 31.17 16.55
N SER A 62 9.55 32.08 16.93
CA SER A 62 9.58 33.54 16.71
C SER A 62 10.61 34.29 17.57
N PRO A 63 10.86 35.61 17.35
CA PRO A 63 10.14 36.59 18.17
C PRO A 63 9.94 38.03 17.60
N ARG A 64 8.98 38.73 18.23
CA ARG A 64 8.87 40.19 18.50
C ARG A 64 8.78 41.17 17.33
N GLY A 65 7.58 41.72 17.14
CA GLY A 65 7.37 43.07 16.59
C GLY A 65 6.71 43.96 17.65
N ASN A 66 7.46 44.94 18.17
CA ASN A 66 6.89 46.10 18.84
C ASN A 66 6.20 46.97 17.77
N GLY A 67 5.01 47.46 18.09
CA GLY A 67 4.26 48.40 17.27
C GLY A 67 3.37 49.24 18.17
N ASP A 68 3.99 50.22 18.82
CA ASP A 68 3.31 51.38 19.40
C ASP A 68 2.45 52.06 18.33
N ASN A 69 1.19 52.40 18.63
CA ASN A 69 0.61 53.64 18.13
C ASN A 69 -0.55 54.14 19.00
N ASP A 70 -0.41 55.40 19.42
CA ASP A 70 -1.29 56.27 20.18
C ASP A 70 -2.61 56.62 19.45
N GLY A 71 -3.64 56.98 20.24
CA GLY A 71 -4.77 57.81 19.80
C GLY A 71 -6.14 57.36 20.28
#